data_AF-A0A3E3EAT0-F1
#
_entry.id   AF-A0A3E3EAT0-F1
#
_cell.length_a   1.000
_cell.length_b   1.000
_cell.length_c   1.000
_cell.angle_alpha   90.00
_cell.angle_beta   90.00
_cell.angle_gamma   90.00
#
_symmetry.space_group_name_H-M   'P 1'
#
loop_
_entity.id
_entity.type
_entity.pdbx_description
1 polymer ?
#
loop_
_entity_poly.entity_id
_entity_poly.type
_entity_poly.pdbx_seq_one_letter_code
_entity_poly.pdbx_strand_id
1 'polypeptide(L)'
;MLANQSVLEVDNINREIELLKQNKTVLREELLNQNMEETKKQFIDYSNDLVKKLYPEFFTSFFDINIIDYNKINTAKIPINFNFRINKDHSEGVRNVRNIIVDLIMLKYSKNIEFMAWDSSTFNGIDPNQLKILFEEMIKISREQNKQVIISFNSFQLGKYYEEMFNDDVIPSANKLILTHNSTLLNIEF
;
A
#
# COMPACT_ATOMS: atom_id res chain seq x y z
N MET A 1 35.86 40.77 10.00
CA MET A 1 35.07 40.39 8.80
C MET A 1 34.37 39.04 8.96
N LEU A 2 35.06 37.98 9.42
CA LEU A 2 34.48 36.64 9.61
C LEU A 2 33.26 36.57 10.55
N ALA A 3 33.23 37.34 11.65
CA ALA A 3 32.11 37.30 12.60
C ALA A 3 30.79 37.90 12.08
N ASN A 4 30.83 38.80 11.08
CA ASN A 4 29.62 39.36 10.47
C ASN A 4 29.01 38.41 9.44
N GLN A 5 29.83 37.58 8.78
CA GLN A 5 29.34 36.55 7.85
C GLN A 5 28.58 35.45 8.59
N SER A 6 29.07 34.98 9.74
CA SER A 6 28.39 33.96 10.54
C SER A 6 27.04 34.42 11.10
N VAL A 7 26.89 35.70 11.45
CA VAL A 7 25.60 36.24 11.94
C VAL A 7 24.57 36.32 10.81
N LEU A 8 24.99 36.78 9.62
CA LEU A 8 24.15 36.80 8.42
C LEU A 8 23.67 35.40 8.00
N GLU A 9 24.52 34.39 8.12
CA GLU A 9 24.16 32.99 7.86
C GLU A 9 23.11 32.48 8.83
N VAL A 10 23.26 32.74 10.13
CA VAL A 10 22.28 32.36 11.16
C VAL A 10 20.93 33.05 10.93
N ASP A 11 20.91 34.33 10.58
CA ASP A 11 19.67 35.06 10.29
C ASP A 11 18.96 34.53 9.05
N ASN A 12 19.70 34.13 8.03
CA ASN A 12 19.14 33.49 6.84
C ASN A 12 18.52 32.13 7.16
N ILE A 13 19.21 31.29 7.94
CA ILE A 13 18.69 29.99 8.39
C ILE A 13 17.39 30.18 9.21
N ASN A 14 17.36 31.17 10.10
CA ASN A 14 16.17 31.46 10.90
C ASN A 14 14.97 31.88 10.03
N ARG A 15 15.19 32.71 9.01
CA ARG A 15 14.14 33.06 8.03
C ARG A 15 13.64 31.86 7.26
N GLU A 16 14.54 30.98 6.82
CA GLU A 16 14.16 29.77 6.10
C GLU A 16 13.33 28.82 6.98
N ILE A 17 13.70 28.68 8.26
CA ILE A 17 12.91 27.94 9.25
C ILE A 17 11.51 28.55 9.43
N GLU A 18 11.38 29.88 9.49
CA GLU A 18 10.07 30.52 9.59
C GLU A 18 9.20 30.30 8.35
N LEU A 19 9.79 30.43 7.15
CA LEU A 19 9.11 30.14 5.89
C LEU A 19 8.61 28.69 5.83
N LEU A 20 9.45 27.73 6.24
CA LEU A 20 9.05 26.32 6.31
C LEU A 20 7.91 26.08 7.31
N LYS A 21 7.91 26.76 8.46
CA LYS A 21 6.81 26.70 9.44
C LYS A 21 5.51 27.29 8.89
N GLN A 22 5.59 28.40 8.15
CA GLN A 22 4.43 29.02 7.50
C GLN A 22 3.87 28.10 6.42
N ASN A 23 4.72 27.60 5.51
CA ASN A 23 4.31 26.67 4.46
C ASN A 23 3.66 25.41 5.03
N LYS A 24 4.21 24.85 6.10
CA LYS A 24 3.60 23.70 6.82
C LYS A 24 2.19 24.02 7.33
N THR A 25 1.97 25.24 7.83
CA THR A 25 0.66 25.68 8.33
C THR A 25 -0.35 25.82 7.19
N VAL A 26 0.05 26.43 6.07
CA VAL A 26 -0.79 26.58 4.87
C VAL A 26 -1.21 25.23 4.30
N LEU A 27 -0.25 24.33 4.06
CA LEU A 27 -0.50 22.96 3.57
C LEU A 27 -1.49 22.20 4.47
N ARG A 28 -1.42 22.43 5.78
CA ARG A 28 -2.35 21.82 6.72
C ARG A 28 -3.77 22.38 6.59
N GLU A 29 -3.92 23.70 6.52
CA GLU A 29 -5.24 24.32 6.36
C GLU A 29 -5.89 23.88 5.05
N GLU A 30 -5.10 23.77 3.98
CA GLU A 30 -5.54 23.20 2.71
C GLU A 30 -6.02 21.75 2.89
N LEU A 31 -5.26 20.89 3.57
CA LEU A 31 -5.65 19.51 3.85
C LEU A 31 -6.93 19.40 4.69
N LEU A 32 -7.08 20.23 5.72
CA LEU A 32 -8.26 20.21 6.60
C LEU A 32 -9.53 20.70 5.89
N ASN A 33 -9.39 21.61 4.93
CA ASN A 33 -10.50 22.17 4.16
C ASN A 33 -10.80 21.41 2.87
N GLN A 34 -9.98 20.40 2.51
CA GLN A 34 -10.26 19.54 1.37
C GLN A 34 -11.52 18.71 1.63
N ASN A 35 -12.51 18.85 0.75
CA ASN A 35 -13.64 17.94 0.73
C ASN A 35 -13.20 16.58 0.15
N MET A 36 -12.91 15.64 1.04
CA MET A 36 -12.44 14.30 0.68
C MET A 36 -13.56 13.26 0.59
N GLU A 37 -14.83 13.62 0.80
CA GLU A 37 -15.91 12.63 0.96
C GLU A 37 -16.07 11.71 -0.25
N GLU A 38 -15.98 12.24 -1.47
CA GLU A 38 -16.07 11.43 -2.68
C GLU A 38 -14.86 10.50 -2.87
N THR A 39 -13.65 11.00 -2.57
CA THR A 39 -12.42 10.19 -2.63
C THR A 39 -12.43 9.08 -1.57
N LYS A 40 -12.84 9.41 -0.34
CA LYS A 40 -13.02 8.44 0.74
C LYS A 40 -14.03 7.38 0.34
N LYS A 41 -15.18 7.79 -0.22
CA LYS A 41 -16.22 6.86 -0.67
C LYS A 41 -15.67 5.86 -1.69
N GLN A 42 -14.86 6.31 -2.66
CA GLN A 42 -14.24 5.40 -3.63
C GLN A 42 -13.34 4.34 -2.97
N PHE A 43 -12.55 4.74 -1.97
CA PHE A 43 -11.68 3.81 -1.26
C PHE A 43 -12.47 2.84 -0.37
N ILE A 44 -13.50 3.34 0.31
CA ILE A 44 -14.43 2.55 1.12
C ILE A 44 -15.14 1.50 0.25
N ASP A 45 -15.77 1.92 -0.84
CA ASP A 45 -16.50 1.05 -1.75
C ASP A 45 -15.59 -0.05 -2.31
N TYR A 46 -14.41 0.34 -2.80
CA TYR A 46 -13.42 -0.61 -3.32
C TYR A 46 -12.97 -1.64 -2.25
N SER A 47 -12.64 -1.16 -1.05
CA SER A 47 -12.20 -2.04 0.05
C SER A 47 -13.31 -3.02 0.45
N ASN A 48 -14.56 -2.56 0.53
CA ASN A 48 -15.71 -3.38 0.90
C ASN A 48 -16.02 -4.43 -0.17
N ASP A 49 -15.96 -4.05 -1.45
CA ASP A 49 -16.20 -4.98 -2.55
C ASP A 49 -15.12 -6.06 -2.60
N LEU A 50 -13.86 -5.69 -2.40
CA LEU A 50 -12.76 -6.67 -2.35
C LEU A 50 -12.88 -7.58 -1.12
N VAL A 51 -13.24 -7.06 0.05
CA VAL A 51 -13.47 -7.89 1.26
C VAL A 51 -14.62 -8.87 1.04
N LYS A 52 -15.73 -8.44 0.41
CA LYS A 52 -16.85 -9.36 0.10
C LYS A 52 -16.42 -10.51 -0.81
N LYS A 53 -15.55 -10.25 -1.79
CA LYS A 53 -14.99 -11.32 -2.64
C LYS A 53 -14.13 -12.29 -1.83
N LEU A 54 -13.26 -11.76 -0.97
CA LEU A 54 -12.31 -12.53 -0.16
C LEU A 54 -12.97 -13.33 0.96
N TYR A 55 -14.12 -12.85 1.44
CA TYR A 55 -14.83 -13.39 2.60
C TYR A 55 -16.34 -13.46 2.33
N PRO A 56 -16.81 -14.47 1.58
CA PRO A 56 -18.21 -14.58 1.16
C PRO A 56 -19.21 -14.84 2.30
N GLU A 57 -18.77 -15.24 3.50
CA GLU A 57 -19.64 -15.53 4.65
C GLU A 57 -19.46 -14.55 5.83
N PHE A 58 -20.45 -13.69 6.11
CA PHE A 58 -20.59 -12.88 7.34
C PHE A 58 -19.47 -11.88 7.71
N PHE A 59 -18.48 -11.61 6.85
CA PHE A 59 -17.47 -10.59 7.13
C PHE A 59 -17.96 -9.21 6.65
N THR A 60 -18.11 -8.28 7.59
CA THR A 60 -18.23 -6.85 7.28
C THR A 60 -16.87 -6.19 7.51
N SER A 61 -16.38 -5.44 6.53
CA SER A 61 -15.26 -4.53 6.70
C SER A 61 -15.74 -3.14 7.11
N PHE A 62 -14.91 -2.48 7.90
CA PHE A 62 -14.99 -1.06 8.19
C PHE A 62 -13.71 -0.42 7.68
N PHE A 63 -13.81 0.42 6.66
CA PHE A 63 -12.71 1.25 6.17
C PHE A 63 -13.08 2.71 6.41
N ASP A 64 -12.18 3.46 7.05
CA ASP A 64 -12.37 4.88 7.30
C ASP A 64 -11.03 5.62 7.24
N ILE A 65 -11.06 6.86 6.76
CA ILE A 65 -9.89 7.74 6.66
C ILE A 65 -10.24 9.04 7.36
N ASN A 66 -9.53 9.30 8.44
CA ASN A 66 -9.70 10.50 9.25
C ASN A 66 -8.48 11.40 9.13
N ILE A 67 -8.69 12.67 8.80
CA ILE A 67 -7.64 13.68 8.94
C ILE A 67 -7.63 14.09 10.41
N ILE A 68 -6.51 13.88 11.10
CA ILE A 68 -6.37 14.21 12.53
C ILE A 68 -5.71 15.58 12.67
N ASP A 69 -6.35 16.46 13.44
CA ASP A 69 -5.73 17.70 13.89
C ASP A 69 -4.76 17.45 15.06
N TYR A 70 -3.48 17.31 14.74
CA TYR A 70 -2.41 17.07 15.73
C TYR A 70 -1.99 18.32 16.54
N ASN A 71 -2.53 19.52 16.32
CA ASN A 71 -2.27 20.63 17.26
C ASN A 71 -2.84 20.38 18.66
N LYS A 72 -3.67 19.35 18.83
CA LYS A 72 -4.15 18.87 20.13
C LYS A 72 -3.31 17.71 20.71
N ILE A 73 -2.43 17.09 19.93
CA ILE A 73 -1.65 15.90 20.32
C ILE A 73 -0.22 16.04 19.78
N ASN A 74 0.70 16.40 20.67
CA ASN A 74 2.09 16.79 20.38
C ASN A 74 2.93 15.66 19.75
N THR A 75 2.70 15.33 18.47
CA THR A 75 3.39 14.24 17.77
C THR A 75 3.73 14.58 16.32
N ALA A 76 4.90 14.12 15.86
CA ALA A 76 5.45 14.37 14.52
C ALA A 76 4.85 13.49 13.40
N LYS A 77 3.61 13.00 13.56
CA LYS A 77 2.99 12.06 12.64
C LYS A 77 2.25 12.77 11.49
N ILE A 78 2.16 12.10 10.35
CA ILE A 78 1.35 12.55 9.20
C ILE A 78 -0.11 12.70 9.66
N PRO A 79 -0.82 13.79 9.31
CA PRO A 79 -2.18 14.11 9.79
C PRO A 79 -3.29 13.21 9.20
N ILE A 80 -2.99 11.96 8.85
CA ILE A 80 -3.95 11.04 8.23
C ILE A 80 -3.95 9.74 9.04
N ASN A 81 -5.13 9.32 9.48
CA ASN A 81 -5.36 8.07 10.18
C ASN A 81 -6.24 7.15 9.33
N PHE A 82 -5.67 6.03 8.91
CA PHE A 82 -6.36 4.96 8.20
C PHE A 82 -6.86 3.95 9.22
N ASN A 83 -8.18 3.84 9.39
CA ASN A 83 -8.80 2.85 10.26
C ASN A 83 -9.49 1.80 9.39
N PHE A 84 -8.74 0.75 9.04
CA PHE A 84 -9.28 -0.40 8.34
C PHE A 84 -9.38 -1.59 9.28
N ARG A 85 -10.58 -2.14 9.41
CA ARG A 85 -10.88 -3.31 10.24
C ARG A 85 -11.71 -4.30 9.45
N ILE A 86 -11.34 -5.56 9.56
CA ILE A 86 -12.14 -6.69 9.09
C ILE A 86 -12.65 -7.38 10.36
N ASN A 87 -13.93 -7.74 10.44
CA ASN A 87 -14.42 -8.47 11.61
C ASN A 87 -13.63 -9.78 11.80
N LYS A 88 -13.36 -10.16 13.06
CA LYS A 88 -12.51 -11.33 13.42
C LYS A 88 -11.04 -11.22 12.95
N ASP A 89 -10.48 -10.01 12.91
CA ASP A 89 -9.06 -9.70 12.61
C ASP A 89 -8.08 -10.12 13.73
N HIS A 90 -8.16 -11.39 14.15
CA HIS A 90 -7.24 -11.97 15.13
C HIS A 90 -6.22 -12.92 14.50
N SER A 91 -6.37 -13.29 13.23
CA SER A 91 -5.40 -14.13 12.52
C SER A 91 -4.38 -13.29 11.75
N GLU A 92 -3.17 -13.83 11.64
CA GLU A 92 -2.09 -13.22 10.85
C GLU A 92 -2.48 -13.01 9.38
N GLY A 93 -3.21 -13.98 8.79
CA GLY A 93 -3.71 -13.88 7.42
C GLY A 93 -4.65 -12.69 7.20
N VAL A 94 -5.59 -12.44 8.11
CA VAL A 94 -6.52 -11.30 7.98
C VAL A 94 -5.76 -9.97 8.05
N ARG A 95 -4.75 -9.87 8.92
CA ARG A 95 -3.87 -8.71 8.99
C ARG A 95 -3.09 -8.49 7.69
N ASN A 96 -2.56 -9.55 7.09
CA ASN A 96 -1.80 -9.45 5.85
C ASN A 96 -2.70 -9.07 4.67
N VAL A 97 -3.89 -9.68 4.56
CA VAL A 97 -4.94 -9.28 3.61
C VAL A 97 -5.29 -7.80 3.77
N ARG A 98 -5.46 -7.33 5.00
CA ARG A 98 -5.77 -5.93 5.30
C ARG A 98 -4.69 -4.99 4.75
N ASN A 99 -3.42 -5.29 4.99
CA ASN A 99 -2.31 -4.47 4.52
C ASN A 99 -2.27 -4.45 2.99
N ILE A 100 -2.43 -5.60 2.34
CA ILE A 100 -2.46 -5.71 0.87
C ILE A 100 -3.61 -4.88 0.30
N ILE A 101 -4.80 -4.87 0.90
CA ILE A 101 -5.92 -4.04 0.42
C ILE A 101 -5.56 -2.55 0.44
N VAL A 102 -4.88 -2.07 1.49
CA VAL A 102 -4.41 -0.68 1.57
C VAL A 102 -3.39 -0.40 0.46
N ASP A 103 -2.44 -1.31 0.26
CA ASP A 103 -1.45 -1.23 -0.81
C ASP A 103 -2.14 -1.17 -2.19
N LEU A 104 -3.16 -1.98 -2.42
CA LEU A 104 -3.95 -1.98 -3.66
C LEU A 104 -4.74 -0.69 -3.85
N ILE A 105 -5.26 -0.06 -2.78
CA ILE A 105 -5.87 1.27 -2.86
C ILE A 105 -4.83 2.29 -3.33
N MET A 106 -3.64 2.27 -2.75
CA MET A 106 -2.55 3.16 -3.14
C MET A 106 -2.14 2.91 -4.59
N LEU A 107 -1.93 1.65 -4.97
CA LEU A 107 -1.59 1.26 -6.32
C LEU A 107 -2.69 1.67 -7.31
N LYS A 108 -3.97 1.51 -6.98
CA LYS A 108 -5.06 1.81 -7.91
C LYS A 108 -5.29 3.29 -8.12
N TYR A 109 -5.28 4.09 -7.05
CA TYR A 109 -5.77 5.48 -7.10
C TYR A 109 -4.66 6.54 -7.07
N SER A 110 -3.43 6.21 -6.66
CA SER A 110 -2.34 7.18 -6.67
C SER A 110 -1.88 7.49 -8.10
N LYS A 111 -1.68 8.77 -8.43
CA LYS A 111 -1.05 9.17 -9.70
C LYS A 111 0.48 9.06 -9.68
N ASN A 112 1.07 8.96 -8.49
CA ASN A 112 2.52 9.02 -8.30
C ASN A 112 3.16 7.64 -8.09
N ILE A 113 2.36 6.57 -8.09
CA ILE A 113 2.84 5.20 -7.91
C ILE A 113 2.67 4.47 -9.25
N GLU A 114 3.80 4.19 -9.91
CA GLU A 114 3.84 3.49 -11.20
C GLU A 114 4.02 1.97 -11.04
N PHE A 115 4.62 1.55 -9.93
CA PHE A 115 4.80 0.13 -9.62
C PHE A 115 4.65 -0.16 -8.14
N MET A 116 4.42 -1.43 -7.82
CA MET A 116 4.44 -1.93 -6.45
C MET A 116 4.97 -3.37 -6.42
N ALA A 117 5.70 -3.68 -5.36
CA ALA A 117 6.33 -4.97 -5.19
C ALA A 117 6.01 -5.58 -3.83
N TRP A 118 5.75 -6.88 -3.81
CA TRP A 118 5.56 -7.66 -2.58
C TRP A 118 6.47 -8.87 -2.57
N ASP A 119 6.92 -9.23 -1.37
CA ASP A 119 7.70 -10.43 -1.14
C ASP A 119 6.82 -11.60 -0.67
N SER A 120 7.41 -12.80 -0.60
CA SER A 120 6.67 -14.00 -0.21
C SER A 120 6.11 -13.93 1.21
N SER A 121 6.79 -13.20 2.11
CA SER A 121 6.39 -13.11 3.51
C SER A 121 5.09 -12.33 3.69
N THR A 122 4.82 -11.38 2.79
CA THR A 122 3.56 -10.61 2.75
C THR A 122 2.33 -11.52 2.58
N PHE A 123 2.50 -12.68 1.95
CA PHE A 123 1.42 -13.62 1.64
C PHE A 123 1.25 -14.74 2.69
N ASN A 124 2.04 -14.73 3.76
CA ASN A 124 1.98 -15.77 4.78
C ASN A 124 0.65 -15.79 5.54
N GLY A 125 0.15 -16.99 5.81
CA GLY A 125 -1.09 -17.21 6.57
C GLY A 125 -2.38 -16.81 5.84
N ILE A 126 -2.30 -16.35 4.59
CA ILE A 126 -3.47 -16.07 3.74
C ILE A 126 -3.94 -17.37 3.08
N ASP A 127 -5.25 -17.59 3.06
CA ASP A 127 -5.83 -18.77 2.42
C ASP A 127 -5.55 -18.77 0.88
N PRO A 128 -5.24 -19.92 0.26
CA PRO A 128 -4.94 -19.98 -1.18
C PRO A 128 -6.04 -19.40 -2.09
N ASN A 129 -7.32 -19.54 -1.72
CA ASN A 129 -8.43 -18.97 -2.48
C ASN A 129 -8.44 -17.44 -2.37
N GLN A 130 -8.08 -16.89 -1.21
CA GLN A 130 -7.92 -15.45 -1.02
C GLN A 130 -6.73 -14.90 -1.80
N LEU A 131 -5.59 -15.62 -1.81
CA LEU A 131 -4.43 -15.25 -2.62
C LEU A 131 -4.76 -15.20 -4.11
N LYS A 132 -5.52 -16.18 -4.61
CA LYS A 132 -6.02 -16.16 -5.99
C LYS A 132 -6.77 -14.85 -6.29
N ILE A 133 -7.75 -14.50 -5.45
CA ILE A 133 -8.56 -13.28 -5.63
C ILE A 133 -7.68 -12.01 -5.57
N LEU A 134 -6.71 -11.95 -4.65
CA LEU A 134 -5.78 -10.82 -4.56
C LEU A 134 -4.92 -10.69 -5.82
N PHE A 135 -4.40 -11.80 -6.34
CA PHE A 135 -3.57 -11.79 -7.55
C PHE A 135 -4.39 -11.43 -8.80
N GLU A 136 -5.64 -11.90 -8.90
CA GLU A 136 -6.57 -11.47 -9.95
C GLU A 136 -6.81 -9.94 -9.90
N GLU A 137 -7.01 -9.37 -8.71
CA GLU A 137 -7.20 -7.93 -8.55
C GLU A 137 -5.91 -7.14 -8.86
N MET A 138 -4.73 -7.66 -8.50
CA MET A 138 -3.43 -7.09 -8.88
C MET A 138 -3.25 -7.05 -10.40
N ILE A 139 -3.54 -8.16 -11.10
CA ILE A 139 -3.47 -8.26 -12.56
C ILE A 139 -4.44 -7.26 -13.19
N LYS A 140 -5.66 -7.18 -12.67
CA LYS A 140 -6.68 -6.23 -13.13
C LYS A 140 -6.18 -4.79 -13.00
N ILE A 141 -5.68 -4.39 -11.84
CA ILE A 141 -5.16 -3.02 -11.63
C ILE A 141 -3.99 -2.75 -12.57
N SER A 142 -3.07 -3.69 -12.71
CA SER A 142 -1.92 -3.56 -13.60
C SER A 142 -2.35 -3.26 -15.04
N ARG A 143 -3.34 -4.01 -15.55
CA ARG A 143 -3.87 -3.86 -16.92
C ARG A 143 -4.70 -2.60 -17.11
N GLU A 144 -5.59 -2.29 -16.16
CA GLU A 144 -6.52 -1.14 -16.28
C GLU A 144 -5.83 0.21 -16.05
N GLN A 145 -4.84 0.26 -15.16
CA GLN A 145 -4.18 1.51 -14.75
C GLN A 145 -2.79 1.69 -15.36
N ASN A 146 -2.34 0.74 -16.19
CA ASN A 146 -1.00 0.70 -16.77
C ASN A 146 0.11 0.81 -15.71
N LYS A 147 0.03 -0.05 -14.69
CA LYS A 147 0.97 -0.08 -13.56
C LYS A 147 1.68 -1.42 -13.48
N GLN A 148 2.91 -1.43 -12.98
CA GLN A 148 3.67 -2.65 -12.84
C GLN A 148 3.48 -3.29 -11.46
N VAL A 149 3.17 -4.58 -11.43
CA VAL A 149 3.11 -5.38 -10.20
C VAL A 149 4.23 -6.41 -10.23
N ILE A 150 5.03 -6.46 -9.17
CA ILE A 150 6.11 -7.44 -8.99
C ILE A 150 5.80 -8.25 -7.73
N ILE A 151 5.76 -9.56 -7.84
CA ILE A 151 5.53 -10.43 -6.69
C ILE A 151 6.57 -11.53 -6.64
N SER A 152 7.09 -11.80 -5.45
CA SER A 152 7.72 -13.08 -5.14
C SER A 152 6.82 -13.84 -4.18
N PHE A 153 6.64 -15.13 -4.41
CA PHE A 153 5.83 -15.99 -3.56
C PHE A 153 6.29 -17.45 -3.72
N ASN A 154 5.98 -18.28 -2.72
CA ASN A 154 6.23 -19.71 -2.81
C ASN A 154 5.04 -20.40 -3.47
N SER A 155 5.30 -21.26 -4.46
CA SER A 155 4.23 -21.92 -5.25
C SER A 155 3.20 -22.67 -4.39
N PHE A 156 3.63 -23.28 -3.27
CA PHE A 156 2.73 -23.98 -2.35
C PHE A 156 1.66 -23.07 -1.72
N GLN A 157 1.89 -21.76 -1.62
CA GLN A 157 0.93 -20.81 -1.04
C GLN A 157 -0.35 -20.71 -1.91
N LEU A 158 -0.25 -20.90 -3.22
CA LEU A 158 -1.42 -20.97 -4.11
C LEU A 158 -2.01 -22.37 -4.23
N GLY A 159 -1.24 -23.40 -3.87
CA GLY A 159 -1.66 -24.80 -3.96
C GLY A 159 -2.22 -25.13 -5.35
N LYS A 160 -3.49 -25.58 -5.38
CA LYS A 160 -4.18 -25.97 -6.62
C LYS A 160 -4.41 -24.83 -7.62
N TYR A 161 -4.30 -23.58 -7.20
CA TYR A 161 -4.57 -22.41 -8.05
C TYR A 161 -3.33 -21.91 -8.82
N TYR A 162 -2.14 -22.47 -8.56
CA TYR A 162 -0.90 -22.01 -9.18
C TYR A 162 -0.96 -22.08 -10.72
N GLU A 163 -1.29 -23.25 -11.27
CA GLU A 163 -1.37 -23.46 -12.73
C GLU A 163 -2.47 -22.62 -13.39
N GLU A 164 -3.57 -22.39 -12.69
CA GLU A 164 -4.65 -21.53 -13.17
C GLU A 164 -4.20 -20.06 -13.28
N MET A 165 -3.42 -19.58 -12.30
CA MET A 165 -3.01 -18.18 -12.22
C MET A 165 -1.77 -17.84 -13.05
N PHE A 166 -0.85 -18.79 -13.21
CA PHE A 166 0.46 -18.56 -13.82
C PHE A 166 0.69 -19.34 -15.12
N ASN A 167 -0.38 -19.79 -15.78
CA ASN A 167 -0.29 -20.22 -17.18
C ASN A 167 0.03 -19.04 -18.11
N ASP A 168 0.45 -19.34 -19.33
CA ASP A 168 0.89 -18.33 -20.31
C ASP A 168 -0.24 -17.44 -20.85
N ASP A 169 -1.49 -17.88 -20.78
CA ASP A 169 -2.65 -17.07 -21.19
C ASP A 169 -2.94 -15.94 -20.19
N VAL A 170 -2.66 -16.17 -18.90
CA VAL A 170 -2.85 -15.19 -17.83
C VAL A 170 -1.60 -14.35 -17.60
N ILE A 171 -0.45 -15.01 -17.38
CA ILE A 171 0.86 -14.38 -17.15
C ILE A 171 1.89 -15.00 -18.10
N PRO A 172 2.32 -14.26 -19.14
CA PRO A 172 3.29 -14.77 -20.10
C PRO A 172 4.60 -15.23 -19.45
N SER A 173 5.20 -16.30 -19.99
CA SER A 173 6.52 -16.81 -19.56
C SER A 173 7.62 -15.75 -19.47
N ALA A 174 7.60 -14.73 -20.34
CA ALA A 174 8.56 -13.62 -20.27
C ALA A 174 8.50 -12.80 -18.96
N ASN A 175 7.37 -12.85 -18.25
CA ASN A 175 7.14 -12.12 -17.00
C ASN A 175 7.30 -13.02 -15.75
N LYS A 176 7.78 -14.25 -15.92
CA LYS A 176 7.93 -15.24 -14.85
C LYS A 176 9.41 -15.58 -14.66
N LEU A 177 9.85 -15.62 -13.40
CA LEU A 177 11.13 -16.18 -13.01
C LEU A 177 10.88 -17.25 -11.95
N ILE A 178 11.11 -18.52 -12.32
CA ILE A 178 10.93 -19.66 -11.43
C ILE A 178 12.29 -20.01 -10.83
N LEU A 179 12.39 -19.91 -9.51
CA LEU A 179 13.59 -20.25 -8.76
C LEU A 179 13.37 -21.56 -8.00
N THR A 180 14.39 -22.41 -7.94
CA THR A 180 14.39 -23.67 -7.20
C THR A 180 15.66 -23.78 -6.37
N HIS A 181 15.77 -24.79 -5.49
CA HIS A 181 17.01 -25.04 -4.74
C HIS A 181 18.24 -25.19 -5.63
N ASN A 182 18.06 -25.72 -6.85
CA ASN A 182 19.15 -25.95 -7.81
C ASN A 182 19.30 -24.82 -8.83
N SER A 183 18.44 -23.80 -8.76
CA SER A 183 18.40 -22.68 -9.70
C SER A 183 18.03 -21.43 -8.92
N THR A 184 19.00 -20.94 -8.15
CA THR A 184 18.85 -19.74 -7.32
C THR A 184 19.08 -18.49 -8.17
N LEU A 185 18.60 -17.32 -7.69
CA LEU A 185 18.73 -16.06 -8.43
C LEU A 185 20.18 -15.71 -8.79
N LEU A 186 21.13 -16.08 -7.93
CA LEU A 186 22.56 -15.81 -8.09
C LEU A 186 23.37 -17.05 -8.49
N ASN A 187 22.71 -18.21 -8.70
CA ASN A 187 23.37 -19.51 -8.87
C ASN A 187 24.41 -19.80 -7.77
N ILE A 188 24.12 -19.39 -6.53
CA ILE A 188 24.93 -19.71 -5.35
C ILE A 188 24.23 -20.88 -4.64
N GLU A 189 24.97 -21.97 -4.43
CA GLU A 189 24.57 -23.12 -3.60
C GLU A 189 25.05 -22.86 -2.16
N PHE A 190 24.19 -23.09 -1.17
CA PHE A 190 24.49 -22.98 0.27
C PHE A 190 24.49 -24.35 0.93
#